data_AF-A0A371K6Z0-F1
#
_entry.id   AF-A0A371K6Z0-F1
#
_cell.length_a   1.000
_cell.length_b   1.000
_cell.length_c   1.000
_cell.angle_alpha   90.00
_cell.angle_beta   90.00
_cell.angle_gamma   90.00
#
_symmetry.space_group_name_H-M   'P 1'
#
loop_
_entity.id
_entity.type
_entity.pdbx_description
1 polymer ?
#
loop_
_entity_poly.entity_id
_entity_poly.type
_entity_poly.pdbx_seq_one_letter_code
_entity_poly.pdbx_strand_id
1 'polypeptide(L)'
;MRRVFGELRSRADAGDVAAATRLYQDLRTCAGLDQLEWFLTRAADETLADKIDGSSAQSLERYRLQLEAVESHKQAIRKARTLCDGLDRGILDTQLPSLRRAAQLGEEHARACYLSSGPGYDARGLMRHPEWIQEYRTGVRSLIDAGMAAGDWKVVDILRRAYEPGADGMLAGTLGPDAVQHYRYLKLYRLGAQGARTADMDRKLALAAARIRPEQRADADRWAQETLQSQFGGSDSTESTAPGWDPCSLAASEE
;
A
#
# COMPACT_ATOMS: atom_id res chain seq x y z
N MET A 1 -24.92 -5.75 6.52
CA MET A 1 -23.73 -5.95 5.65
C MET A 1 -23.58 -7.35 5.05
N ARG A 2 -23.84 -8.45 5.78
CA ARG A 2 -23.54 -9.82 5.31
C ARG A 2 -24.09 -10.19 3.91
N ARG A 3 -25.31 -9.76 3.57
CA ARG A 3 -25.91 -9.98 2.24
C ARG A 3 -25.20 -9.19 1.13
N VAL A 4 -24.88 -7.92 1.40
CA VAL A 4 -24.12 -7.04 0.49
C VAL A 4 -22.72 -7.61 0.25
N PHE A 5 -22.06 -8.11 1.30
CA PHE A 5 -20.76 -8.77 1.18
C PHE A 5 -20.82 -9.99 0.24
N GLY A 6 -21.80 -10.88 0.42
CA GLY A 6 -21.95 -12.05 -0.44
C GLY A 6 -22.18 -11.68 -1.91
N GLU A 7 -22.96 -10.64 -2.17
CA GLU A 7 -23.19 -10.11 -3.51
C GLU A 7 -21.92 -9.51 -4.13
N LEU A 8 -21.23 -8.62 -3.40
CA LEU A 8 -19.98 -8.00 -3.84
C LEU A 8 -18.92 -9.06 -4.15
N ARG A 9 -18.80 -10.07 -3.29
CA ARG A 9 -17.88 -11.20 -3.51
C ARG A 9 -18.23 -11.97 -4.77
N SER A 10 -19.50 -12.34 -4.95
CA SER A 10 -19.93 -13.05 -6.16
C SER A 10 -19.64 -12.27 -7.44
N ARG A 11 -19.84 -10.94 -7.43
CA ARG A 11 -19.55 -10.07 -8.57
C ARG A 11 -18.05 -9.93 -8.81
N ALA A 12 -17.25 -9.76 -7.75
CA ALA A 12 -15.80 -9.73 -7.84
C ALA A 12 -15.23 -11.05 -8.39
N ASP A 13 -15.78 -12.19 -7.96
CA ASP A 13 -15.41 -13.52 -8.47
C ASP A 13 -15.78 -13.65 -9.96
N ALA A 14 -16.89 -13.04 -10.39
CA ALA A 14 -17.29 -12.94 -11.80
C ALA A 14 -16.48 -11.92 -12.63
N GLY A 15 -15.57 -11.16 -12.01
CA GLY A 15 -14.67 -10.23 -12.71
C GLY A 15 -15.09 -8.76 -12.67
N ASP A 16 -16.08 -8.40 -11.85
CA ASP A 16 -16.49 -7.01 -11.66
C ASP A 16 -15.46 -6.25 -10.81
N VAL A 17 -14.70 -5.37 -11.47
CA VAL A 17 -13.67 -4.53 -10.84
C VAL A 17 -14.28 -3.66 -9.75
N ALA A 18 -15.41 -2.98 -10.02
CA ALA A 18 -16.03 -2.06 -9.07
C ALA A 18 -16.50 -2.80 -7.81
N ALA A 19 -17.06 -4.00 -7.97
CA ALA A 19 -17.44 -4.85 -6.83
C ALA A 19 -16.21 -5.31 -6.03
N ALA A 20 -15.14 -5.73 -6.71
CA ALA A 20 -13.89 -6.12 -6.05
C ALA A 20 -13.26 -4.96 -5.27
N THR A 21 -13.28 -3.76 -5.84
CA THR A 21 -12.78 -2.52 -5.23
C THR A 21 -13.57 -2.19 -3.98
N ARG A 22 -14.89 -2.15 -4.11
CA ARG A 22 -15.76 -1.87 -2.97
C ARG A 22 -15.58 -2.89 -1.86
N LEU A 23 -15.47 -4.17 -2.22
CA LEU A 23 -15.29 -5.26 -1.27
C LEU A 23 -14.04 -5.09 -0.40
N TYR A 24 -12.86 -4.87 -1.01
CA TYR A 24 -11.63 -4.74 -0.21
C TYR A 24 -11.60 -3.45 0.60
N GLN A 25 -12.21 -2.36 0.11
CA GLN A 25 -12.30 -1.08 0.83
C GLN A 25 -13.21 -1.18 2.06
N ASP A 26 -14.36 -1.84 1.92
CA ASP A 26 -15.28 -2.09 3.04
C ASP A 26 -14.62 -3.00 4.08
N LEU A 27 -13.95 -4.08 3.65
CA LEU A 27 -13.20 -4.96 4.54
C LEU A 27 -12.07 -4.21 5.26
N ARG A 28 -11.30 -3.36 4.56
CA ARG A 28 -10.25 -2.55 5.18
C ARG A 28 -10.80 -1.60 6.22
N THR A 29 -11.90 -0.91 5.91
CA THR A 29 -12.54 0.02 6.85
C THR A 29 -12.93 -0.73 8.13
N CYS A 30 -13.58 -1.88 7.99
CA CYS A 30 -14.03 -2.65 9.14
C CYS A 30 -12.88 -3.28 9.95
N ALA A 31 -11.85 -3.83 9.28
CA ALA A 31 -10.67 -4.35 9.96
C ALA A 31 -9.86 -3.24 10.66
N GLY A 32 -9.80 -2.05 10.05
CA GLY A 32 -9.10 -0.89 10.61
C GLY A 32 -9.73 -0.37 11.91
N LEU A 33 -11.05 -0.48 12.08
CA LEU A 33 -11.73 -0.11 13.33
C LEU A 33 -11.28 -0.99 14.51
N ASP A 34 -11.08 -2.30 14.27
CA ASP A 34 -10.60 -3.23 15.30
C ASP A 34 -9.15 -2.94 15.70
N GLN A 35 -8.31 -2.58 14.72
CA GLN A 35 -6.94 -2.19 14.97
C GLN A 35 -6.86 -0.86 15.75
N LEU A 36 -7.68 0.12 15.36
CA LEU A 36 -7.73 1.43 16.02
C LEU A 36 -8.22 1.31 17.48
N GLU A 37 -9.25 0.50 17.74
CA GLU A 37 -9.71 0.27 19.13
C GLU A 37 -8.62 -0.38 19.98
N TRP A 38 -7.89 -1.35 19.43
CA TRP A 38 -6.79 -2.01 20.12
C TRP A 38 -5.68 -1.00 20.48
N PHE A 39 -5.29 -0.14 19.54
CA PHE A 39 -4.30 0.92 19.79
C PHE A 39 -4.76 1.91 20.86
N LEU A 40 -6.00 2.38 20.79
CA LEU A 40 -6.56 3.31 21.78
C LEU A 40 -6.65 2.68 23.17
N THR A 41 -6.98 1.40 23.25
CA THR A 41 -7.01 0.68 24.54
C THR A 41 -5.61 0.60 25.14
N ARG A 42 -4.61 0.25 24.34
CA ARG A 42 -3.22 0.24 24.78
C ARG A 42 -2.74 1.63 25.22
N ALA A 43 -3.08 2.69 24.48
CA ALA A 43 -2.72 4.06 24.84
C ALA A 43 -3.37 4.49 26.16
N ALA A 44 -4.62 4.10 26.42
CA ALA A 44 -5.26 4.33 27.72
C ALA A 44 -4.55 3.56 28.84
N ASP A 45 -4.22 2.29 28.63
CA ASP A 45 -3.53 1.46 29.63
C ASP A 45 -2.14 2.01 29.96
N GLU A 46 -1.38 2.47 28.96
CA GLU A 46 -0.10 3.15 29.15
C GLU A 46 -0.27 4.45 29.95
N THR A 47 -1.26 5.28 29.59
CA THR A 47 -1.56 6.53 30.31
C THR A 47 -1.96 6.28 31.76
N LEU A 48 -2.68 5.18 32.03
CA LEU A 48 -3.10 4.79 33.38
C LEU A 48 -1.98 4.12 34.19
N ALA A 49 -1.02 3.49 33.51
CA ALA A 49 0.14 2.85 34.12
C ALA A 49 1.24 3.85 34.53
N ASP A 50 1.28 5.03 33.91
CA ASP A 50 2.13 6.13 34.35
C ASP A 50 1.80 6.50 35.80
N LYS A 51 2.81 6.45 36.68
CA LYS A 51 2.61 6.67 38.12
C LYS A 51 2.11 8.09 38.38
N ILE A 52 0.82 8.18 38.70
CA ILE A 52 0.10 9.40 39.09
C ILE A 52 0.61 9.94 40.45
N ASP A 53 1.23 9.08 41.27
CA ASP A 53 1.77 9.44 42.57
C ASP A 53 2.94 10.43 42.46
N GLY A 54 2.76 11.62 43.06
CA GLY A 54 3.73 12.72 43.01
C GLY A 54 3.62 13.63 41.77
N SER A 55 2.63 13.40 40.90
CA SER A 55 2.37 14.24 39.73
C SER A 55 1.86 15.63 40.10
N SER A 56 2.30 16.66 39.38
CA SER A 56 1.77 18.02 39.53
C SER A 56 0.31 18.11 39.04
N ALA A 57 -0.46 19.07 39.55
CA ALA A 57 -1.84 19.31 39.10
C ALA A 57 -1.96 19.50 37.58
N GLN A 58 -0.96 20.14 36.95
CA GLN A 58 -0.91 20.33 35.50
C GLN A 58 -0.70 19.00 34.73
N SER A 59 0.03 18.06 35.32
CA SER A 59 0.26 16.73 34.72
C SER A 59 -1.01 15.87 34.84
N LEU A 60 -1.70 15.94 35.99
CA LEU A 60 -2.98 15.29 36.20
C LEU A 60 -4.05 15.77 35.20
N GLU A 61 -4.12 17.07 34.95
CA GLU A 61 -5.05 17.64 33.97
C GLU A 61 -4.72 17.18 32.54
N ARG A 62 -3.42 17.06 32.19
CA ARG A 62 -3.00 16.53 30.89
C ARG A 62 -3.44 15.07 30.71
N TYR A 63 -3.22 14.22 31.71
CA TYR A 63 -3.65 12.82 31.67
C TYR A 63 -5.18 12.70 31.53
N ARG A 64 -5.92 13.54 32.26
CA ARG A 64 -7.38 13.62 32.13
C ARG A 64 -7.81 13.93 30.69
N LEU A 65 -7.26 14.98 30.09
CA LEU A 65 -7.58 15.36 28.71
C LEU A 65 -7.23 14.26 27.69
N GLN A 66 -6.11 13.56 27.89
CA GLN A 66 -5.74 12.42 27.04
C GLN A 66 -6.74 11.27 27.16
N LEU A 67 -7.15 10.90 28.37
CA LEU A 67 -8.14 9.84 28.60
C LEU A 67 -9.53 10.23 28.07
N GLU A 68 -9.94 11.49 28.22
CA GLU A 68 -11.19 12.01 27.63
C GLU A 68 -11.16 11.95 26.09
N ALA A 69 -10.02 12.29 25.48
CA ALA A 69 -9.85 12.15 24.03
C ALA A 69 -9.90 10.68 23.59
N VAL A 70 -9.26 9.76 24.33
CA VAL A 70 -9.33 8.32 24.03
C VAL A 70 -10.76 7.78 24.14
N GLU A 71 -11.51 8.15 25.19
CA GLU A 71 -12.90 7.72 25.36
C GLU A 71 -13.80 8.26 24.25
N SER A 72 -13.64 9.53 23.87
CA SER A 72 -14.34 10.14 22.73
C SER A 72 -14.09 9.37 21.43
N HIS A 73 -12.83 9.04 21.12
CA HIS A 73 -12.48 8.22 19.96
C HIS A 73 -13.08 6.80 20.05
N LYS A 74 -13.05 6.15 21.21
CA LYS A 74 -13.68 4.84 21.43
C LYS A 74 -15.19 4.89 21.17
N GLN A 75 -15.88 5.97 21.55
CA GLN A 75 -17.29 6.13 21.25
C GLN A 75 -17.55 6.31 19.75
N ALA A 76 -16.70 7.08 19.05
CA ALA A 76 -16.79 7.23 17.60
C ALA A 76 -16.59 5.88 16.88
N ILE A 77 -15.61 5.08 17.30
CA ILE A 77 -15.37 3.72 16.75
C ILE A 77 -16.56 2.80 17.01
N ARG A 78 -17.13 2.82 18.22
CA ARG A 78 -18.33 2.01 18.53
C ARG A 78 -19.50 2.37 17.63
N LYS A 79 -19.70 3.65 17.32
CA LYS A 79 -20.71 4.08 16.34
C LYS A 79 -20.38 3.60 14.93
N ALA A 80 -19.13 3.78 14.48
CA ALA A 80 -18.69 3.34 13.15
C ALA A 80 -18.81 1.82 12.97
N ARG A 81 -18.60 1.03 14.02
CA ARG A 81 -18.74 -0.44 13.98
C ARG A 81 -20.13 -0.92 13.61
N THR A 82 -21.18 -0.15 13.89
CA THR A 82 -22.54 -0.51 13.45
C THR A 82 -22.64 -0.64 11.92
N LEU A 83 -21.79 0.06 11.17
CA LEU A 83 -21.68 -0.06 9.72
C LEU A 83 -21.03 -1.38 9.28
N CYS A 84 -20.37 -2.10 10.19
CA CYS A 84 -19.71 -3.38 9.97
C CYS A 84 -20.53 -4.57 10.53
N ASP A 85 -21.76 -4.31 11.00
CA ASP A 85 -22.60 -5.34 11.62
C ASP A 85 -22.88 -6.53 10.68
N GLY A 86 -22.57 -7.72 11.18
CA GLY A 86 -22.72 -8.99 10.48
C GLY A 86 -21.48 -9.43 9.68
N LEU A 87 -20.35 -8.73 9.81
CA LEU A 87 -19.03 -9.24 9.43
C LEU A 87 -18.41 -9.94 10.63
N ASP A 88 -18.19 -11.25 10.52
CA ASP A 88 -17.39 -11.99 11.51
C ASP A 88 -15.90 -11.94 11.15
N ARG A 89 -15.06 -12.45 12.06
CA ARG A 89 -13.60 -12.48 11.82
C ARG A 89 -13.22 -13.29 10.59
N GLY A 90 -13.95 -14.36 10.28
CA GLY A 90 -13.68 -15.18 9.09
C GLY A 90 -13.90 -14.39 7.79
N ILE A 91 -14.88 -13.49 7.78
CA ILE A 91 -15.09 -12.56 6.67
C ILE A 91 -13.97 -11.50 6.61
N LEU A 92 -13.58 -10.92 7.75
CA LEU A 92 -12.49 -9.95 7.80
C LEU A 92 -11.15 -10.54 7.34
N ASP A 93 -10.90 -11.82 7.61
CA ASP A 93 -9.70 -12.55 7.14
C ASP A 93 -9.63 -12.67 5.60
N THR A 94 -10.72 -12.34 4.87
CA THR A 94 -10.73 -12.29 3.40
C THR A 94 -10.23 -10.97 2.82
N GLN A 95 -9.75 -10.04 3.65
CA GLN A 95 -9.28 -8.72 3.23
C GLN A 95 -8.13 -8.81 2.22
N LEU A 96 -7.07 -9.57 2.52
CA LEU A 96 -5.94 -9.74 1.60
C LEU A 96 -6.35 -10.48 0.31
N PRO A 97 -7.09 -11.60 0.35
CA PRO A 97 -7.64 -12.21 -0.86
C PRO A 97 -8.48 -11.26 -1.73
N SER A 98 -9.29 -10.40 -1.10
CA SER A 98 -10.13 -9.42 -1.82
C SER A 98 -9.29 -8.31 -2.45
N LEU A 99 -8.30 -7.78 -1.74
CA LEU A 99 -7.32 -6.84 -2.28
C LEU A 99 -6.58 -7.43 -3.49
N ARG A 100 -6.09 -8.67 -3.35
CA ARG A 100 -5.43 -9.39 -4.44
C ARG A 100 -6.36 -9.55 -5.64
N ARG A 101 -7.63 -9.89 -5.42
CA ARG A 101 -8.61 -10.03 -6.51
C ARG A 101 -8.80 -8.72 -7.26
N ALA A 102 -8.96 -7.60 -6.56
CA ALA A 102 -9.05 -6.28 -7.19
C ALA A 102 -7.78 -5.93 -8.00
N ALA A 103 -6.60 -6.22 -7.45
CA ALA A 103 -5.33 -6.05 -8.15
C ALA A 103 -5.24 -6.88 -9.44
N GLN A 104 -5.66 -8.15 -9.39
CA GLN A 104 -5.69 -9.06 -10.53
C GLN A 104 -6.69 -8.65 -11.61
N LEU A 105 -7.77 -7.97 -11.22
CA LEU A 105 -8.77 -7.42 -12.13
C LEU A 105 -8.37 -6.07 -12.73
N GLY A 106 -7.20 -5.54 -12.37
CA GLY A 106 -6.62 -4.34 -12.98
C GLY A 106 -6.90 -3.05 -12.23
N GLU A 107 -7.44 -3.08 -11.00
CA GLU A 107 -7.56 -1.86 -10.21
C GLU A 107 -6.18 -1.40 -9.72
N GLU A 108 -5.79 -0.17 -10.10
CA GLU A 108 -4.44 0.34 -9.94
C GLU A 108 -4.02 0.50 -8.47
N HIS A 109 -4.89 1.03 -7.61
CA HIS A 109 -4.57 1.25 -6.20
C HIS A 109 -4.44 -0.07 -5.45
N ALA A 110 -5.31 -1.04 -5.74
CA ALA A 110 -5.24 -2.39 -5.20
C ALA A 110 -3.95 -3.08 -5.64
N ARG A 111 -3.57 -2.94 -6.92
CA ARG A 111 -2.29 -3.43 -7.43
C ARG A 111 -1.12 -2.78 -6.70
N ALA A 112 -1.10 -1.46 -6.59
CA ALA A 112 -0.05 -0.73 -5.89
C ALA A 112 0.05 -1.17 -4.42
N CYS A 113 -1.07 -1.22 -3.70
CA CYS A 113 -1.13 -1.66 -2.31
C CYS A 113 -0.64 -3.10 -2.14
N TYR A 114 -1.14 -4.03 -2.96
CA TYR A 114 -0.76 -5.43 -2.88
C TYR A 114 0.73 -5.62 -3.18
N LEU A 115 1.27 -4.96 -4.20
CA LEU A 115 2.71 -5.00 -4.52
C LEU A 115 3.58 -4.40 -3.41
N SER A 116 3.12 -3.35 -2.73
CA SER A 116 3.90 -2.69 -1.69
C SER A 116 3.87 -3.45 -0.36
N SER A 117 2.69 -3.89 0.07
CA SER A 117 2.49 -4.47 1.41
C SER A 117 2.49 -5.99 1.41
N GLY A 118 2.15 -6.63 0.28
CA GLY A 118 2.03 -8.07 0.16
C GLY A 118 1.19 -8.67 1.30
N PRO A 119 1.58 -9.83 1.86
CA PRO A 119 0.88 -10.44 2.98
C PRO A 119 0.96 -9.64 4.28
N GLY A 120 1.91 -8.70 4.40
CA GLY A 120 2.02 -7.81 5.57
C GLY A 120 0.87 -6.82 5.70
N TYR A 121 0.06 -6.65 4.65
CA TYR A 121 -1.17 -5.87 4.67
C TYR A 121 -2.15 -6.35 5.76
N ASP A 122 -2.18 -7.65 6.03
CA ASP A 122 -2.86 -8.23 7.19
C ASP A 122 -1.90 -9.16 7.96
N ALA A 123 -1.08 -8.56 8.81
CA ALA A 123 -0.12 -9.29 9.64
C ALA A 123 -0.80 -10.33 10.57
N ARG A 124 -2.05 -10.08 10.99
CA ARG A 124 -2.78 -11.04 11.84
C ARG A 124 -3.27 -12.22 11.03
N GLY A 125 -3.82 -11.98 9.84
CA GLY A 125 -4.21 -13.01 8.89
C GLY A 125 -3.03 -13.84 8.44
N LEU A 126 -1.88 -13.21 8.18
CA LEU A 126 -0.64 -13.89 7.80
C LEU A 126 -0.19 -14.96 8.80
N MET A 127 -0.37 -14.73 10.11
CA MET A 127 -0.06 -15.74 11.12
C MET A 127 -0.96 -16.99 11.03
N ARG A 128 -2.19 -16.83 10.51
CA ARG A 128 -3.14 -17.93 10.27
C ARG A 128 -2.98 -18.55 8.89
N HIS A 129 -2.47 -17.78 7.94
CA HIS A 129 -2.35 -18.13 6.52
C HIS A 129 -0.90 -17.94 6.02
N PRO A 130 0.07 -18.73 6.51
CA PRO A 130 1.45 -18.63 6.09
C PRO A 130 1.65 -18.90 4.58
N GLU A 131 0.73 -19.62 3.94
CA GLU A 131 0.71 -19.88 2.50
C GLU A 131 0.68 -18.59 1.65
N TRP A 132 0.16 -17.48 2.18
CA TRP A 132 0.09 -16.20 1.47
C TRP A 132 1.46 -15.67 1.06
N ILE A 133 2.53 -16.03 1.79
CA ILE A 133 3.91 -15.68 1.43
C ILE A 133 4.27 -16.28 0.07
N GLN A 134 3.96 -17.56 -0.14
CA GLN A 134 4.28 -18.26 -1.36
C GLN A 134 3.36 -17.84 -2.51
N GLU A 135 2.08 -17.60 -2.23
CA GLU A 135 1.13 -17.06 -3.20
C GLU A 135 1.57 -15.68 -3.70
N TYR A 136 2.05 -14.82 -2.80
CA TYR A 136 2.61 -13.52 -3.16
C TYR A 136 3.83 -13.67 -4.08
N ARG A 137 4.81 -14.49 -3.67
CA ARG A 137 6.04 -14.70 -4.45
C ARG A 137 5.78 -15.21 -5.86
N THR A 138 4.81 -16.10 -6.02
CA THR A 138 4.45 -16.68 -7.32
C THR A 138 3.59 -15.76 -8.17
N GLY A 139 2.75 -14.91 -7.55
CA GLY A 139 1.84 -14.01 -8.26
C GLY A 139 2.41 -12.63 -8.61
N VAL A 140 3.41 -12.14 -7.86
CA VAL A 140 3.87 -10.73 -7.94
C VAL A 140 4.31 -10.32 -9.34
N ARG A 141 4.97 -11.23 -10.07
CA ARG A 141 5.50 -10.93 -11.41
C ARG A 141 4.39 -10.60 -12.41
N SER A 142 3.30 -11.36 -12.36
CA SER A 142 2.14 -11.12 -13.24
C SER A 142 1.49 -9.76 -13.00
N LEU A 143 1.42 -9.32 -11.75
CA LEU A 143 0.87 -8.01 -11.40
C LEU A 143 1.79 -6.88 -11.83
N ILE A 144 3.11 -7.05 -11.71
CA ILE A 144 4.10 -6.11 -12.23
C ILE A 144 3.94 -5.97 -13.74
N ASP A 145 3.96 -7.09 -14.47
CA ASP A 145 3.88 -7.07 -15.94
C ASP A 145 2.55 -6.46 -16.42
N ALA A 146 1.43 -6.76 -15.74
CA ALA A 146 0.13 -6.14 -16.03
C ALA A 146 0.10 -4.63 -15.76
N GLY A 147 0.77 -4.15 -14.70
CA GLY A 147 0.86 -2.71 -14.42
C GLY A 147 1.75 -1.96 -15.40
N MET A 148 2.88 -2.57 -15.79
CA MET A 148 3.76 -2.01 -16.81
C MET A 148 3.06 -1.91 -18.17
N ALA A 149 2.26 -2.92 -18.54
CA ALA A 149 1.46 -2.92 -19.76
C ALA A 149 0.28 -1.93 -19.72
N ALA A 150 -0.17 -1.54 -18.52
CA ALA A 150 -1.23 -0.55 -18.35
C ALA A 150 -0.72 0.90 -18.27
N GLY A 151 0.60 1.13 -18.31
CA GLY A 151 1.15 2.47 -18.12
C GLY A 151 1.04 2.98 -16.67
N ASP A 152 1.02 2.08 -15.68
CA ASP A 152 0.81 2.46 -14.28
C ASP A 152 2.09 2.98 -13.60
N TRP A 153 2.17 4.31 -13.43
CA TRP A 153 3.30 4.97 -12.75
C TRP A 153 3.46 4.57 -11.28
N LYS A 154 2.39 4.11 -10.61
CA LYS A 154 2.48 3.60 -9.23
C LYS A 154 3.36 2.35 -9.19
N VAL A 155 3.24 1.47 -10.18
CA VAL A 155 4.11 0.29 -10.32
C VAL A 155 5.55 0.69 -10.58
N VAL A 156 5.81 1.67 -11.45
CA VAL A 156 7.17 2.15 -11.70
C VAL A 156 7.80 2.73 -10.43
N ASP A 157 7.05 3.53 -9.65
CA ASP A 157 7.52 4.10 -8.39
C ASP A 157 7.83 3.02 -7.34
N ILE A 158 6.99 1.99 -7.25
CA ILE A 158 7.20 0.84 -6.37
C ILE A 158 8.47 0.06 -6.78
N LEU A 159 8.65 -0.22 -8.07
CA LEU A 159 9.78 -1.01 -8.56
C LEU A 159 11.12 -0.29 -8.41
N ARG A 160 11.19 1.02 -8.68
CA ARG A 160 12.45 1.76 -8.49
C ARG A 160 12.92 1.73 -7.03
N ARG A 161 11.98 1.69 -6.07
CA ARG A 161 12.26 1.56 -4.63
C ARG A 161 12.62 0.13 -4.26
N ALA A 162 11.89 -0.86 -4.76
CA ALA A 162 12.14 -2.27 -4.46
C ALA A 162 13.50 -2.78 -4.95
N TYR A 163 14.03 -2.22 -6.05
CA TYR A 163 15.39 -2.51 -6.53
C TYR A 163 16.47 -1.58 -5.92
N GLU A 164 16.10 -0.60 -5.09
CA GLU A 164 17.08 0.30 -4.47
C GLU A 164 18.09 -0.51 -3.62
N PRO A 165 19.39 -0.20 -3.68
CA PRO A 165 20.35 -0.91 -2.85
C PRO A 165 20.09 -0.71 -1.36
N GLY A 166 19.88 -1.83 -0.66
CA GLY A 166 19.47 -1.82 0.75
C GLY A 166 17.96 -1.75 0.97
N ALA A 167 17.15 -1.81 -0.10
CA ALA A 167 15.70 -1.90 0.03
C ALA A 167 15.29 -3.12 0.86
N ASP A 168 14.34 -2.88 1.75
CA ASP A 168 13.71 -3.87 2.59
C ASP A 168 12.26 -4.12 2.15
N GLY A 169 11.60 -5.04 2.83
CA GLY A 169 10.22 -5.43 2.52
C GLY A 169 10.07 -6.62 1.57
N MET A 170 8.84 -7.10 1.47
CA MET A 170 8.53 -8.37 0.82
C MET A 170 8.81 -8.35 -0.68
N LEU A 171 8.52 -7.23 -1.35
CA LEU A 171 8.78 -7.08 -2.79
C LEU A 171 10.29 -7.10 -3.09
N ALA A 172 11.08 -6.31 -2.38
CA ALA A 172 12.54 -6.27 -2.53
C ALA A 172 13.15 -7.67 -2.29
N GLY A 173 12.72 -8.36 -1.22
CA GLY A 173 13.16 -9.73 -0.94
C GLY A 173 12.72 -10.77 -1.98
N THR A 174 11.63 -10.50 -2.72
CA THR A 174 11.15 -11.41 -3.78
C THR A 174 11.85 -11.16 -5.11
N LEU A 175 12.12 -9.89 -5.46
CA LEU A 175 12.79 -9.52 -6.71
C LEU A 175 14.30 -9.72 -6.64
N GLY A 176 14.88 -9.56 -5.45
CA GLY A 176 16.32 -9.57 -5.25
C GLY A 176 17.00 -8.28 -5.75
N PRO A 177 18.24 -8.03 -5.31
CA PRO A 177 18.99 -6.85 -5.73
C PRO A 177 19.41 -6.96 -7.20
N ASP A 178 19.13 -5.92 -7.99
CA ASP A 178 19.59 -5.80 -9.38
C ASP A 178 19.83 -4.33 -9.72
N ALA A 179 21.11 -3.95 -9.83
CA ALA A 179 21.52 -2.57 -10.09
C ALA A 179 21.09 -2.08 -11.49
N VAL A 180 20.96 -2.98 -12.47
CA VAL A 180 20.51 -2.64 -13.82
C VAL A 180 19.01 -2.38 -13.81
N GLN A 181 18.23 -3.21 -13.11
CA GLN A 181 16.78 -2.98 -12.97
C GLN A 181 16.49 -1.71 -12.17
N HIS A 182 17.24 -1.46 -11.09
CA HIS A 182 17.13 -0.20 -10.35
C HIS A 182 17.32 1.01 -11.27
N TYR A 183 18.39 1.02 -12.07
CA TYR A 183 18.64 2.09 -13.02
C TYR A 183 17.53 2.22 -14.06
N ARG A 184 17.05 1.09 -14.62
CA ARG A 184 15.96 1.05 -15.62
C ARG A 184 14.70 1.73 -15.12
N TYR A 185 14.14 1.26 -14.00
CA TYR A 185 12.89 1.83 -13.46
C TYR A 185 13.08 3.26 -12.98
N LEU A 186 14.24 3.60 -12.41
CA LEU A 186 14.55 4.98 -12.03
C LEU A 186 14.62 5.91 -13.25
N LYS A 187 15.18 5.44 -14.37
CA LYS A 187 15.23 6.19 -15.63
C LYS A 187 13.83 6.40 -16.20
N LEU A 188 13.01 5.35 -16.27
CA LEU A 188 11.64 5.45 -16.75
C LEU A 188 10.84 6.46 -15.90
N TYR A 189 10.93 6.35 -14.57
CA TYR A 189 10.30 7.29 -13.65
C TYR A 189 10.77 8.74 -13.87
N ARG A 190 12.08 8.95 -14.09
CA ARG A 190 12.64 10.27 -14.39
C ARG A 190 12.07 10.88 -15.67
N LEU A 191 11.82 10.08 -16.71
CA LEU A 191 11.26 10.56 -17.97
C LEU A 191 9.81 11.03 -17.81
N GLY A 192 9.04 10.40 -16.92
CA GLY A 192 7.69 10.83 -16.56
C GLY A 192 7.63 11.91 -15.48
N ALA A 193 8.76 12.32 -14.90
CA ALA A 193 8.80 13.30 -13.80
C ALA A 193 8.89 14.73 -14.31
N GLN A 194 8.18 15.64 -13.65
CA GLN A 194 8.15 17.07 -13.98
C GLN A 194 8.54 17.96 -12.78
N GLY A 195 8.86 19.23 -13.06
CA GLY A 195 9.11 20.25 -12.05
C GLY A 195 10.26 19.92 -11.10
N ALA A 196 10.09 20.24 -9.81
CA ALA A 196 11.13 20.12 -8.79
C ALA A 196 11.64 18.67 -8.55
N ARG A 197 10.87 17.64 -8.94
CA ARG A 197 11.29 16.24 -8.78
C ARG A 197 12.41 15.84 -9.74
N THR A 198 12.55 16.54 -10.86
CA THR A 198 13.54 16.22 -11.90
C THR A 198 14.97 16.24 -11.35
N ALA A 199 15.33 17.27 -10.58
CA ALA A 199 16.67 17.42 -10.02
C ALA A 199 17.02 16.32 -8.99
N ASP A 200 16.06 15.91 -8.16
CA ASP A 200 16.26 14.80 -7.22
C ASP A 200 16.45 13.46 -7.96
N MET A 201 15.62 13.23 -8.98
CA MET A 201 15.72 12.03 -9.81
C MET A 201 17.03 12.00 -10.62
N ASP A 202 17.50 13.13 -11.14
CA ASP A 202 18.78 13.22 -11.85
C ASP A 202 19.97 12.88 -10.94
N ARG A 203 19.94 13.35 -9.69
CA ARG A 203 20.96 13.00 -8.68
C ARG A 203 20.97 11.50 -8.40
N LYS A 204 19.80 10.90 -8.16
CA LYS A 204 19.67 9.45 -7.92
C LYS A 204 20.13 8.64 -9.13
N LEU A 205 19.79 9.09 -10.33
CA LEU A 205 20.17 8.44 -11.58
C LEU A 205 21.69 8.45 -11.78
N ALA A 206 22.37 9.55 -11.44
CA ALA A 206 23.83 9.63 -11.49
C ALA A 206 24.50 8.64 -10.52
N LEU A 207 23.97 8.51 -9.30
CA LEU A 207 24.45 7.53 -8.32
C LEU A 207 24.24 6.08 -8.77
N ALA A 208 23.07 5.79 -9.36
CA ALA A 208 22.77 4.47 -9.91
C ALA A 208 23.64 4.15 -11.13
N ALA A 209 23.91 5.13 -12.01
CA ALA A 209 24.78 4.96 -13.18
C ALA A 209 26.20 4.53 -12.80
N ALA A 210 26.72 5.04 -11.68
CA ALA A 210 28.06 4.70 -11.18
C ALA A 210 28.21 3.22 -10.77
N ARG A 211 27.10 2.48 -10.62
CA ARG A 211 27.06 1.07 -10.18
C ARG A 211 26.88 0.07 -11.33
N ILE A 212 26.75 0.54 -12.56
CA ILE A 212 26.53 -0.30 -13.75
C ILE A 212 27.52 0.05 -14.85
N ARG A 213 27.71 -0.87 -15.80
CA ARG A 213 28.61 -0.66 -16.93
C ARG A 213 28.00 0.26 -17.98
N PRO A 214 28.82 0.98 -18.78
CA PRO A 214 28.32 1.90 -19.81
C PRO A 214 27.34 1.25 -20.81
N GLU A 215 27.60 0.00 -21.22
CA GLU A 215 26.72 -0.74 -22.13
C GLU A 215 25.35 -1.04 -21.49
N GLN A 216 25.34 -1.43 -20.22
CA GLN A 216 24.10 -1.70 -19.47
C GLN A 216 23.28 -0.41 -19.27
N ARG A 217 23.97 0.72 -19.08
CA ARG A 217 23.35 2.03 -19.00
C ARG A 217 22.69 2.41 -20.33
N ALA A 218 23.39 2.27 -21.45
CA ALA A 218 22.85 2.59 -22.78
C ALA A 218 21.62 1.72 -23.10
N ASP A 219 21.67 0.42 -22.80
CA ASP A 219 20.54 -0.49 -22.98
C ASP A 219 19.34 -0.11 -22.08
N ALA A 220 19.60 0.29 -20.85
CA ALA A 220 18.55 0.73 -19.92
C ALA A 220 17.93 2.07 -20.32
N ASP A 221 18.73 3.02 -20.82
CA ASP A 221 18.25 4.30 -21.35
C ASP A 221 17.33 4.07 -22.57
N ARG A 222 17.73 3.19 -23.51
CA ARG A 222 16.91 2.81 -24.67
C ARG A 222 15.60 2.14 -24.23
N TRP A 223 15.69 1.15 -23.34
CA TRP A 223 14.50 0.46 -22.80
C TRP A 223 13.50 1.44 -22.17
N ALA A 224 13.97 2.41 -21.38
CA ALA A 224 13.11 3.36 -20.71
C ALA A 224 12.39 4.29 -21.71
N GLN A 225 13.08 4.72 -22.77
CA GLN A 225 12.47 5.53 -23.83
C GLN A 225 11.42 4.75 -24.64
N GLU A 226 11.75 3.52 -25.05
CA GLU A 226 10.82 2.65 -25.79
C GLU A 226 9.58 2.31 -24.94
N THR A 227 9.78 2.03 -23.64
CA THR A 227 8.68 1.73 -22.71
C THR A 227 7.78 2.94 -22.52
N LEU A 228 8.36 4.14 -22.33
CA LEU A 228 7.59 5.38 -22.22
C LEU A 228 6.72 5.59 -23.46
N GLN A 229 7.31 5.47 -24.65
CA GLN A 229 6.61 5.71 -25.92
C GLN A 229 5.51 4.69 -26.19
N SER A 230 5.72 3.43 -25.82
CA SER A 230 4.78 2.35 -26.13
C SER A 230 3.65 2.18 -25.11
N GLN A 231 3.92 2.36 -23.81
CA GLN A 231 2.97 2.03 -22.75
C GLN A 231 2.50 3.24 -21.93
N PHE A 232 3.26 4.35 -21.91
CA PHE A 232 3.00 5.50 -21.03
C PHE A 232 2.78 6.82 -21.80
N GLY A 233 2.63 6.76 -23.12
CA GLY A 233 2.57 7.94 -23.99
C GLY A 233 1.30 8.81 -23.86
N GLY A 234 0.25 8.31 -23.20
CA GLY A 234 -1.01 9.03 -22.97
C GLY A 234 -1.47 9.09 -21.51
N SER A 235 -0.70 8.52 -20.58
CA SER A 235 -1.02 8.49 -19.15
C SER A 235 -0.51 9.75 -18.45
N ASP A 236 -1.25 10.23 -17.45
CA ASP A 236 -0.80 11.30 -16.56
C ASP A 236 0.58 10.97 -16.01
N SER A 237 1.42 11.99 -15.92
CA SER A 237 2.79 12.00 -15.37
C SER A 237 2.91 11.25 -14.03
N THR A 238 4.11 11.19 -13.46
CA THR A 238 4.35 10.68 -12.07
C THR A 238 3.59 11.45 -10.96
N GLU A 239 2.62 12.30 -11.28
CA GLU A 239 1.81 13.07 -10.34
C GLU A 239 1.00 12.19 -9.38
N SER A 240 0.51 11.04 -9.85
CA SER A 240 -0.21 10.04 -9.04
C SER A 240 0.64 9.41 -7.92
N THR A 241 1.95 9.67 -7.92
CA THR A 241 2.91 9.21 -6.92
C THR A 241 3.64 10.39 -6.25
N ALA A 242 2.86 11.40 -5.84
CA ALA A 242 3.36 12.60 -5.15
C ALA A 242 4.15 12.25 -3.87
N PRO A 243 5.09 13.13 -3.41
CA PRO A 243 5.82 12.89 -2.18
C PRO A 243 4.87 12.60 -1.00
N GLY A 244 5.12 11.48 -0.30
CA GLY A 244 4.27 11.04 0.80
C GLY A 244 3.05 10.21 0.39
N TRP A 245 2.87 9.89 -0.90
CA TRP A 245 1.81 8.96 -1.31
C TRP A 245 1.99 7.59 -0.65
N ASP A 246 0.87 7.00 -0.23
CA ASP A 246 0.81 5.67 0.37
C ASP A 246 0.01 4.75 -0.57
N PRO A 247 0.62 3.69 -1.11
CA PRO A 247 -0.05 2.70 -1.96
C PRO A 247 -1.29 2.08 -1.31
N CYS A 248 -1.32 1.99 0.02
CA CYS A 248 -2.39 1.39 0.79
C CYS A 248 -3.26 2.42 1.53
N SER A 249 -3.20 3.70 1.16
CA SER A 249 -4.19 4.67 1.63
C SER A 249 -5.55 4.46 0.94
N LEU A 250 -6.63 4.99 1.51
CA LEU A 250 -7.86 5.19 0.74
C LEU A 250 -7.53 6.28 -0.28
N ALA A 251 -7.60 5.96 -1.57
CA ALA A 251 -7.72 7.01 -2.57
C ALA A 251 -8.90 7.87 -2.13
N ALA A 252 -8.69 9.18 -1.99
CA ALA A 252 -9.82 10.09 -1.89
C ALA A 252 -10.61 9.87 -3.19
N SER A 253 -11.75 9.21 -3.08
CA SER A 253 -12.69 9.15 -4.19
C SER A 253 -13.04 10.61 -4.50
N GLU A 254 -12.56 11.09 -5.64
CA GLU A 254 -13.05 12.32 -6.24
C GLU A 254 -14.56 12.13 -6.43
N GLU A 255 -15.33 12.97 -5.74
CA GLU A 255 -16.79 13.10 -5.92
C GLU A 255 -17.12 13.69 -7.30
#